data_AF-A0A9E2L4L7-F1
#
_entry.id   AF-A0A9E2L4L7-F1
#
_cell.length_a   1.000
_cell.length_b   1.000
_cell.length_c   1.000
_cell.angle_alpha   90.00
_cell.angle_beta   90.00
_cell.angle_gamma   90.00
#
_symmetry.space_group_name_H-M   'P 1'
#
loop_
_entity.id
_entity.type
_entity.pdbx_description
1 polymer ?
#
loop_
_entity_poly.entity_id
_entity_poly.type
_entity_poly.pdbx_seq_one_letter_code
_entity_poly.pdbx_strand_id
1 'polypeptide(L)'
;MKKSKTMIAVFITPAACVFIFLYLYPILRTTIMSFFQIEAVSDPVSSWNFVGISNHLSLINTSISQRSMRNMLKVWIFGGVVVLSLALLFAVILTNGVKFKAFWRALIYLPNIISAVAYANMWIYFVFNKR
;
A
#
# COMPACT_ATOMS: atom_id res chain seq x y z
N MET A 1 -17.82 14.52 33.28
CA MET A 1 -17.87 13.05 33.13
C MET A 1 -16.45 12.50 33.04
N LYS A 2 -15.89 11.95 34.14
CA LYS A 2 -14.55 11.32 34.10
C LYS A 2 -14.68 9.99 33.36
N LYS A 3 -14.25 9.91 32.10
CA LYS A 3 -14.18 8.63 31.38
C LYS A 3 -13.26 7.70 32.17
N SER A 4 -13.80 6.58 32.65
CA SER A 4 -13.03 5.54 33.33
C SER A 4 -12.02 4.97 32.34
N LYS A 5 -10.72 4.96 32.70
CA LYS A 5 -9.64 4.38 31.87
C LYS A 5 -9.94 2.92 31.51
N THR A 6 -10.66 2.20 32.38
CA THR A 6 -11.12 0.82 32.18
C THR A 6 -12.10 0.70 31.00
N MET A 7 -13.01 1.67 30.84
CA MET A 7 -13.97 1.65 29.74
C MET A 7 -13.29 1.87 28.39
N ILE A 8 -12.29 2.76 28.33
CA ILE A 8 -11.48 2.99 27.13
C ILE A 8 -10.71 1.72 26.75
N ALA A 9 -10.10 1.05 27.74
CA ALA A 9 -9.37 -0.19 27.51
C ALA A 9 -10.27 -1.27 26.90
N VAL A 10 -11.42 -1.55 27.53
CA VAL A 10 -12.35 -2.60 27.06
C VAL A 10 -12.87 -2.36 25.65
N PHE A 11 -13.13 -1.11 25.25
CA PHE A 11 -13.58 -0.81 23.89
C PHE A 11 -12.47 -0.86 22.83
N ILE A 12 -11.22 -0.60 23.20
CA ILE A 12 -10.08 -0.66 22.28
C ILE A 12 -9.56 -2.09 22.14
N THR A 13 -9.64 -2.92 23.20
CA THR A 13 -9.07 -4.27 23.23
C THR A 13 -9.49 -5.14 22.03
N PRO A 14 -10.77 -5.24 21.62
CA PRO A 14 -11.16 -6.08 20.47
C PRO A 14 -10.51 -5.62 19.16
N ALA A 15 -10.51 -4.30 18.90
CA ALA A 15 -9.88 -3.74 17.71
C ALA A 15 -8.36 -3.94 17.72
N ALA A 16 -7.73 -3.75 18.87
CA ALA A 16 -6.30 -3.97 19.05
C ALA A 16 -5.92 -5.46 18.86
N CYS A 17 -6.71 -6.39 19.40
CA CYS A 17 -6.51 -7.82 19.20
C CYS A 17 -6.58 -8.18 17.72
N VAL A 18 -7.62 -7.74 17.01
CA VAL A 18 -7.76 -7.99 15.56
C VAL A 18 -6.56 -7.42 14.79
N PHE A 19 -6.14 -6.20 15.11
CA PHE A 19 -4.96 -5.59 14.49
C PHE A 19 -3.69 -6.43 14.74
N ILE A 20 -3.46 -6.86 15.98
CA ILE A 20 -2.28 -7.64 16.34
C ILE A 20 -2.26 -8.98 15.60
N PHE A 21 -3.37 -9.72 15.60
CA PHE A 21 -3.40 -11.06 15.00
C PHE A 21 -3.44 -11.04 13.47
N LEU A 22 -4.18 -10.11 12.86
CA LEU A 22 -4.36 -10.09 11.40
C LEU A 22 -3.31 -9.27 10.67
N TYR A 23 -2.70 -8.27 11.30
CA TYR A 23 -1.70 -7.41 10.66
C TYR A 23 -0.32 -7.55 11.29
N LEU A 24 -0.19 -7.35 12.59
CA LEU A 24 1.13 -7.30 13.22
C LEU A 24 1.84 -8.66 13.19
N TYR A 25 1.12 -9.73 13.54
CA TYR A 25 1.67 -11.09 13.53
C TYR A 25 2.23 -11.50 12.15
N PRO A 26 1.50 -11.40 11.03
CA PRO A 26 2.07 -11.77 9.73
C PRO A 26 3.23 -10.87 9.31
N ILE A 27 3.21 -9.57 9.63
CA ILE A 27 4.34 -8.65 9.35
C ILE A 27 5.60 -9.07 10.12
N LEU A 28 5.46 -9.36 11.41
CA LEU A 28 6.58 -9.81 12.22
C LEU A 28 7.10 -11.17 11.73
N ARG A 29 6.19 -12.10 11.39
CA ARG A 29 6.55 -13.41 10.86
C ARG A 29 7.34 -13.28 9.55
N THR A 30 6.85 -12.51 8.58
CA THR A 30 7.54 -12.33 7.28
C THR A 30 8.87 -11.58 7.43
N THR A 31 8.96 -10.65 8.39
CA THR A 31 10.20 -9.95 8.72
C THR A 31 11.22 -10.91 9.33
N ILE A 32 10.82 -11.80 10.24
CA ILE A 32 11.72 -12.83 10.79
C ILE A 32 12.16 -13.75 9.65
N MET A 33 11.21 -14.24 8.85
CA MET A 33 11.47 -15.13 7.71
C MET A 33 12.50 -14.58 6.72
N SER A 34 12.60 -13.27 6.50
CA SER A 34 13.55 -12.72 5.54
C SER A 34 15.02 -12.97 5.91
N PHE A 35 15.32 -13.23 7.19
CA PHE A 35 16.66 -13.59 7.67
C PHE A 35 16.99 -15.09 7.60
N PHE A 36 16.02 -15.92 7.21
CA PHE A 36 16.18 -17.36 7.07
C PHE A 36 16.09 -17.76 5.60
N GLN A 37 16.75 -18.84 5.23
CA GLN A 37 16.54 -19.52 3.97
C GLN A 37 15.37 -20.47 4.15
N ILE A 38 14.29 -20.21 3.40
CA ILE A 38 13.02 -20.92 3.46
C ILE A 38 12.60 -21.18 2.00
N GLU A 39 12.20 -22.42 1.67
CA GLU A 39 11.78 -22.77 0.31
C GLU A 39 10.31 -22.39 0.05
N ALA A 40 9.44 -22.60 1.04
CA ALA A 40 8.04 -22.21 1.00
C ALA A 40 7.58 -21.49 2.28
N VAL A 41 6.68 -20.51 2.13
CA VAL A 41 6.13 -19.73 3.27
C VAL A 41 5.35 -20.60 4.28
N SER A 42 4.90 -21.78 3.84
CA SER A 42 4.22 -22.80 4.64
C SER A 42 5.17 -23.74 5.39
N ASP A 43 6.48 -23.63 5.19
CA ASP A 43 7.44 -24.54 5.80
C ASP A 43 7.48 -24.39 7.33
N PRO A 44 7.60 -25.52 8.06
CA PRO A 44 7.69 -25.50 9.51
C PRO A 44 8.96 -24.76 9.97
N VAL A 45 8.89 -24.10 11.12
CA VAL A 45 10.03 -23.33 11.67
C VAL A 45 11.28 -24.19 11.86
N SER A 46 11.12 -25.50 12.04
CA SER A 46 12.21 -26.46 12.16
C SER A 46 13.05 -26.65 10.91
N SER A 47 12.54 -26.32 9.71
CA SER A 47 13.30 -26.38 8.46
C SER A 47 13.96 -25.06 8.07
N TRP A 48 13.81 -24.01 8.89
CA TRP A 48 14.36 -22.70 8.60
C TRP A 48 15.85 -22.66 8.90
N ASN A 49 16.67 -22.39 7.89
CA ASN A 49 18.11 -22.22 8.06
C ASN A 49 18.43 -20.74 8.24
N PHE A 50 19.02 -20.36 9.37
CA PHE A 50 19.38 -18.96 9.60
C PHE A 50 20.58 -18.57 8.73
N VAL A 51 20.37 -17.59 7.85
CA VAL A 51 21.40 -17.11 6.90
C VAL A 51 21.75 -15.64 7.11
N GLY A 52 21.18 -15.01 8.14
CA GLY A 52 21.43 -13.61 8.49
C GLY A 52 20.98 -12.67 7.37
N ILE A 53 21.90 -11.83 6.88
CA ILE A 53 21.60 -10.77 5.90
C ILE A 53 21.92 -11.22 4.46
N SER A 54 22.38 -12.46 4.25
CA SER A 54 22.81 -12.94 2.93
C SER A 54 21.71 -12.82 1.87
N ASN A 55 20.45 -13.11 2.24
CA ASN A 55 19.26 -12.95 1.39
C ASN A 55 19.10 -11.49 0.91
N HIS A 56 19.31 -10.52 1.79
CA HIS A 56 19.19 -9.11 1.44
C HIS A 56 20.32 -8.67 0.50
N LEU A 57 21.55 -9.13 0.76
CA LEU A 57 22.72 -8.82 -0.07
C LEU A 57 22.58 -9.43 -1.48
N SER A 58 22.16 -10.69 -1.58
CA SER A 58 21.94 -11.34 -2.88
C SER A 58 20.83 -10.65 -3.69
N LEU A 59 19.74 -10.25 -3.02
CA LEU A 59 18.65 -9.51 -3.65
C LEU A 59 19.10 -8.12 -4.13
N ILE A 60 19.83 -7.35 -3.33
CA ILE A 60 20.28 -6.00 -3.71
C ILE A 60 21.29 -6.03 -4.86
N ASN A 61 22.11 -7.07 -4.94
CA ASN A 61 23.12 -7.21 -5.99
C ASN A 61 22.56 -7.73 -7.33
N THR A 62 21.32 -8.22 -7.35
CA THR A 62 20.70 -8.74 -8.58
C THR A 62 20.22 -7.59 -9.47
N SER A 63 20.58 -7.63 -10.76
CA SER A 63 20.23 -6.59 -11.75
C SER A 63 18.71 -6.35 -11.87
N ILE A 64 17.92 -7.43 -11.78
CA ILE A 64 16.45 -7.38 -11.80
C ILE A 64 15.92 -6.58 -10.62
N SER A 65 16.42 -6.83 -9.40
CA SER A 65 16.00 -6.13 -8.18
C SER A 65 16.33 -4.64 -8.27
N GLN A 66 17.55 -4.29 -8.68
CA GLN A 66 17.96 -2.89 -8.84
C GLN A 66 17.11 -2.17 -9.90
N ARG A 67 16.84 -2.82 -11.04
CA ARG A 67 16.01 -2.24 -12.10
C ARG A 67 14.57 -2.05 -11.64
N SER A 68 13.98 -3.07 -11.01
CA SER A 68 12.61 -3.01 -10.48
C SER A 68 12.47 -1.94 -9.40
N MET A 69 13.43 -1.84 -8.47
CA MET A 69 13.44 -0.81 -7.43
C MET A 69 13.52 0.60 -8.03
N ARG A 70 14.42 0.83 -9.00
CA ARG A 70 14.53 2.12 -9.69
C ARG A 70 13.25 2.46 -10.46
N ASN A 71 12.63 1.50 -11.13
CA ASN A 71 11.38 1.73 -11.84
C ASN A 71 10.22 2.04 -10.87
N MET A 72 10.10 1.29 -9.78
CA MET A 72 9.10 1.53 -8.74
C MET A 72 9.27 2.92 -8.14
N LEU A 73 10.49 3.30 -7.76
CA LEU A 73 10.77 4.63 -7.20
C LEU A 73 10.49 5.74 -8.21
N LYS A 74 10.85 5.58 -9.49
CA LYS A 74 10.52 6.56 -10.53
C LYS A 74 9.02 6.77 -10.67
N VAL A 75 8.25 5.68 -10.75
CA VAL A 75 6.78 5.75 -10.85
C VAL A 75 6.18 6.36 -9.59
N TRP A 76 6.67 5.97 -8.42
CA TRP A 76 6.16 6.48 -7.14
C TRP A 76 6.43 7.97 -6.95
N ILE A 77 7.66 8.44 -7.22
CA ILE A 77 8.01 9.86 -7.09
C ILE A 77 7.29 10.69 -8.15
N PHE A 78 7.44 10.34 -9.43
CA PHE A 78 6.86 11.15 -10.50
C PHE A 78 5.33 11.13 -10.46
N GLY A 79 4.74 9.94 -10.31
CA GLY A 79 3.29 9.80 -10.15
C GLY A 79 2.79 10.49 -8.89
N GLY A 80 3.49 10.33 -7.76
CA GLY A 80 3.14 10.98 -6.49
C GLY A 80 3.15 12.50 -6.58
N VAL A 81 4.20 13.10 -7.15
CA VAL A 81 4.31 14.56 -7.32
C VAL A 81 3.21 15.08 -8.24
N VAL A 82 2.94 14.42 -9.37
CA VAL A 82 1.90 14.84 -10.31
C VAL A 82 0.52 14.75 -9.66
N VAL A 83 0.21 13.63 -9.02
CA VAL A 83 -1.09 13.42 -8.34
C VAL A 83 -1.27 14.41 -7.20
N LEU A 84 -0.26 14.63 -6.37
CA LEU A 84 -0.34 15.59 -5.25
C LEU A 84 -0.54 17.03 -5.75
N SER A 85 0.19 17.43 -6.80
CA SER A 85 0.06 18.76 -7.40
C SER A 85 -1.35 18.99 -7.95
N LEU A 86 -1.91 18.02 -8.68
CA LEU A 86 -3.28 18.09 -9.19
C LEU A 86 -4.32 18.07 -8.07
N ALA A 87 -4.11 17.25 -7.03
CA ALA A 87 -5.00 17.18 -5.88
C ALA A 87 -5.08 18.53 -5.15
N LEU A 88 -3.94 19.18 -4.92
CA LEU A 88 -3.87 20.51 -4.30
C LEU A 88 -4.51 21.57 -5.19
N LEU A 89 -4.24 21.55 -6.50
CA LEU A 89 -4.87 22.46 -7.47
C LEU A 89 -6.40 22.35 -7.41
N PHE A 90 -6.93 21.12 -7.47
CA PHE A 90 -8.38 20.90 -7.37
C PHE A 90 -8.94 21.29 -6.00
N ALA A 91 -8.21 21.04 -4.91
CA ALA A 91 -8.63 21.45 -3.57
C ALA A 91 -8.79 22.97 -3.44
N VAL A 92 -7.84 23.75 -3.99
CA VAL A 92 -7.90 25.22 -3.97
C VAL A 92 -9.06 25.74 -4.82
N ILE A 93 -9.20 25.23 -6.05
CA ILE A 93 -10.30 25.61 -6.96
C ILE A 93 -11.64 25.37 -6.27
N LEU A 94 -11.83 24.21 -5.66
CA LEU A 94 -13.08 23.83 -5.01
C LEU A 94 -13.37 24.64 -3.72
N THR A 95 -12.33 25.22 -3.11
CA THR A 95 -12.46 26.07 -1.92
C THR A 95 -12.85 27.50 -2.28
N ASN A 96 -12.38 28.03 -3.41
CA ASN A 96 -12.58 29.42 -3.85
C ASN A 96 -13.99 29.76 -4.42
N GLY A 97 -15.05 29.02 -4.05
CA GLY A 97 -16.43 29.42 -4.34
C GLY A 97 -16.97 29.04 -5.74
N VAL A 98 -16.51 27.93 -6.32
CA VAL A 98 -17.00 27.43 -7.62
C VAL A 98 -18.49 27.07 -7.57
N LYS A 99 -19.26 27.52 -8.57
CA LYS A 99 -20.68 27.16 -8.74
C LYS A 99 -20.82 25.65 -8.98
N PHE A 100 -21.86 25.03 -8.40
CA PHE A 100 -22.09 23.57 -8.43
C PHE A 100 -20.97 22.74 -7.76
N LYS A 101 -20.44 23.19 -6.62
CA LYS A 101 -19.39 22.49 -5.83
C LYS A 101 -19.65 21.00 -5.61
N ALA A 102 -20.90 20.59 -5.39
CA ALA A 102 -21.26 19.18 -5.18
C ALA A 102 -21.03 18.30 -6.42
N PHE A 103 -21.35 18.83 -7.61
CA PHE A 103 -21.12 18.14 -8.88
C PHE A 103 -19.63 17.93 -9.14
N TRP A 104 -18.83 18.99 -8.99
CA TRP A 104 -17.37 18.91 -9.18
C TRP A 104 -16.69 17.95 -8.21
N ARG A 105 -17.14 17.91 -6.94
CA ARG A 105 -16.69 16.90 -5.98
C ARG A 105 -16.99 15.50 -6.49
N ALA A 106 -18.24 15.22 -6.84
CA ALA A 106 -18.64 13.90 -7.30
C ALA A 106 -17.79 13.44 -8.50
N LEU A 107 -17.57 14.32 -9.48
CA LEU A 107 -16.77 14.01 -10.67
C LEU A 107 -15.31 13.68 -10.33
N ILE A 108 -14.67 14.46 -9.45
CA ILE A 108 -13.28 14.24 -9.04
C ILE A 108 -13.13 12.94 -8.23
N TYR A 109 -14.13 12.58 -7.42
CA TYR A 109 -14.10 11.34 -6.63
C TYR A 109 -14.59 10.11 -7.39
N LEU A 110 -15.29 10.27 -8.51
CA LEU A 110 -15.86 9.17 -9.29
C LEU A 110 -14.84 8.07 -9.65
N PRO A 111 -13.59 8.38 -10.07
CA PRO A 111 -12.63 7.35 -10.42
C PRO A 111 -12.23 6.47 -9.24
N ASN A 112 -12.28 6.98 -7.99
CA ASN A 112 -11.92 6.20 -6.80
C ASN A 112 -12.95 5.12 -6.45
N ILE A 113 -14.14 5.16 -7.07
CA ILE A 113 -15.19 4.16 -6.89
C ILE A 113 -14.98 2.99 -7.86
N ILE A 114 -14.25 3.20 -8.96
CA ILE A 114 -13.97 2.18 -9.97
C ILE A 114 -12.88 1.24 -9.42
N SER A 115 -13.11 -0.08 -9.56
CA SER A 115 -12.12 -1.09 -9.15
C SER A 115 -10.79 -0.92 -9.90
N ALA A 116 -9.68 -1.09 -9.17
CA ALA A 116 -8.34 -1.06 -9.74
C ALA A 116 -8.17 -2.06 -10.90
N VAL A 117 -8.82 -3.23 -10.81
CA VAL A 117 -8.79 -4.25 -11.86
C VAL A 117 -9.50 -3.76 -13.13
N ALA A 118 -10.64 -3.09 -12.98
CA ALA A 118 -11.36 -2.51 -14.12
C ALA A 118 -10.53 -1.40 -14.79
N TYR A 119 -9.88 -0.56 -13.99
CA TYR A 119 -9.01 0.50 -14.49
C TYR A 119 -7.81 -0.08 -15.27
N ALA A 120 -7.15 -1.11 -14.74
CA ALA A 120 -6.04 -1.78 -15.43
C ALA A 120 -6.47 -2.35 -16.78
N ASN A 121 -7.62 -3.05 -16.82
CA ASN A 121 -8.17 -3.59 -18.06
C ASN A 121 -8.56 -2.49 -19.06
N MET A 122 -9.11 -1.37 -18.59
CA MET A 122 -9.44 -0.22 -19.45
C MET A 122 -8.20 0.28 -20.20
N TRP A 123 -7.11 0.51 -19.46
CA TRP A 123 -5.87 0.99 -20.07
C TRP A 123 -5.24 -0.04 -21.00
N ILE A 124 -5.19 -1.32 -20.60
CA ILE A 124 -4.60 -2.37 -21.43
C ILE A 124 -5.39 -2.53 -22.73
N TYR A 125 -6.70 -2.72 -22.66
CA TYR A 125 -7.50 -3.13 -23.83
C TYR A 125 -7.99 -1.98 -24.70
N PHE A 126 -8.21 -0.78 -24.15
CA PHE A 126 -8.79 0.34 -24.91
C PHE A 126 -7.78 1.43 -25.24
N VAL A 127 -6.77 1.66 -24.38
CA VAL A 127 -5.84 2.78 -24.57
C VAL A 127 -4.50 2.32 -25.16
N PHE A 128 -3.93 1.25 -24.63
CA PHE A 128 -2.60 0.77 -25.03
C PHE A 128 -2.63 -0.41 -26.00
N ASN A 129 -3.81 -1.00 -26.25
CA ASN A 129 -3.96 -2.03 -27.28
C ASN A 129 -3.94 -1.38 -28.66
N LYS A 130 -2.76 -1.33 -29.28
CA LYS A 130 -2.67 -1.17 -30.74
C LYS A 130 -3.08 -2.53 -31.32
N ARG A 131 -4.21 -2.56 -32.04
CA ARG A 131 -4.68 -3.73 -32.79
C ARG A 131 -3.54 -4.53 -33.42
#